data_AF-A0A7W1UJ55-F1
#
_entry.id   AF-A0A7W1UJ55-F1
#
_cell.length_a   1.000
_cell.length_b   1.000
_cell.length_c   1.000
_cell.angle_alpha   90.00
_cell.angle_beta   90.00
_cell.angle_gamma   90.00
#
_symmetry.space_group_name_H-M   'P 1'
#
loop_
_entity.id
_entity.type
_entity.pdbx_description
1 polymer ?
#
loop_
_entity_poly.entity_id
_entity_poly.type
_entity_poly.pdbx_seq_one_letter_code
_entity_poly.pdbx_strand_id
1 'polypeptide(L)'
;GSIADAISLIEPQATAAGVTVETRLPEEKSFYLGDGDRVRQILVVLLSNGLKFTEPGGTVVVSCGTSPARDGDAKLAAAGPWTFLRVEDTGIGIPAAAFSAVFEPFVQVDAGNTRKRGGTGLGLAIARELARRMGGDLTVRSVEGEGSCFTAWLPGAAPQEDGAGTDQ
;
A
#
# COMPACT_ATOMS: atom_id res chain seq x y z
N GLY A 1 -5.93 -9.63 -12.11
CA GLY A 1 -6.55 -8.46 -11.43
C GLY A 1 -5.50 -7.84 -10.57
N SER A 2 -5.42 -6.51 -10.46
CA SER A 2 -4.17 -5.81 -10.08
C SER A 2 -3.45 -6.34 -8.82
N ILE A 3 -4.17 -6.82 -7.81
CA ILE A 3 -3.58 -7.44 -6.60
C ILE A 3 -2.93 -8.79 -6.92
N ALA A 4 -3.67 -9.72 -7.53
CA ALA A 4 -3.15 -11.03 -7.91
C ALA A 4 -1.96 -10.90 -8.88
N ASP A 5 -2.06 -9.97 -9.84
CA ASP A 5 -0.99 -9.73 -10.81
C ASP A 5 0.27 -9.17 -10.14
N ALA A 6 0.12 -8.27 -9.15
CA ALA A 6 1.25 -7.77 -8.37
C ALA A 6 1.90 -8.88 -7.52
N ILE A 7 1.10 -9.76 -6.93
CA ILE A 7 1.58 -10.89 -6.12
C ILE A 7 2.38 -11.88 -6.98
N SER A 8 1.87 -12.27 -8.14
CA SER A 8 2.58 -13.17 -9.05
C SER A 8 3.92 -12.59 -9.53
N LEU A 9 4.06 -11.26 -9.62
CA LEU A 9 5.31 -10.60 -9.98
C LEU A 9 6.36 -10.61 -8.87
N ILE A 10 5.95 -10.74 -7.61
CA ILE A 10 6.83 -10.66 -6.42
C ILE A 10 7.06 -12.03 -5.77
N GLU A 11 6.24 -13.04 -6.09
CA GLU A 11 6.29 -14.37 -5.50
C GLU A 11 7.68 -15.07 -5.61
N PRO A 12 8.42 -14.99 -6.75
CA PRO A 12 9.78 -15.53 -6.80
C PRO A 12 10.74 -14.86 -5.82
N GLN A 13 10.62 -13.54 -5.64
CA GLN A 13 11.43 -12.74 -4.73
C GLN A 13 11.06 -13.02 -3.28
N ALA A 14 9.77 -13.22 -2.99
CA ALA A 14 9.27 -13.62 -1.67
C ALA A 14 9.84 -14.96 -1.25
N THR A 15 9.80 -15.93 -2.17
CA THR A 15 10.39 -17.26 -1.98
C THR A 15 11.90 -17.17 -1.74
N ALA A 16 12.61 -16.40 -2.56
CA ALA A 16 14.06 -16.21 -2.40
C ALA A 16 14.44 -15.48 -1.10
N ALA A 17 13.59 -14.57 -0.62
CA ALA A 17 13.77 -13.87 0.65
C ALA A 17 13.34 -14.71 1.87
N GLY A 18 12.65 -15.83 1.65
CA GLY A 18 12.08 -16.64 2.74
C GLY A 18 10.94 -15.92 3.48
N VAL A 19 10.21 -15.03 2.82
CA VAL A 19 9.12 -14.23 3.40
C VAL A 19 7.79 -14.70 2.85
N THR A 20 6.80 -14.90 3.72
CA THR A 20 5.45 -15.31 3.32
C THR A 20 4.64 -14.10 2.84
N VAL A 21 3.95 -14.24 1.70
CA VAL A 21 2.99 -13.24 1.22
C VAL A 21 1.57 -13.77 1.41
N GLU A 22 0.74 -13.03 2.15
CA GLU A 22 -0.65 -13.36 2.41
C GLU A 22 -1.60 -12.34 1.81
N THR A 23 -2.85 -12.74 1.59
CA THR A 23 -3.92 -11.84 1.17
C THR A 23 -5.09 -11.92 2.12
N ARG A 24 -5.65 -10.76 2.48
CA ARG A 24 -6.89 -10.61 3.24
C ARG A 24 -7.83 -9.74 2.41
N LEU A 25 -8.49 -10.37 1.44
CA LEU A 25 -9.39 -9.71 0.51
C LEU A 25 -10.84 -9.96 0.93
N PRO A 26 -11.73 -8.96 0.82
CA PRO A 26 -13.15 -9.18 1.01
C PRO A 26 -13.69 -10.15 -0.04
N GLU A 27 -14.75 -10.89 0.31
CA GLU A 27 -15.44 -11.80 -0.63
C GLU A 27 -16.04 -11.03 -1.80
N GLU A 28 -16.54 -9.82 -1.53
CA GLU A 28 -17.04 -8.90 -2.56
C GLU A 28 -15.88 -8.13 -3.21
N LYS A 29 -15.92 -8.05 -4.55
CA LYS A 29 -14.93 -7.26 -5.30
C LYS A 29 -15.09 -5.79 -4.91
N SER A 30 -14.12 -5.26 -4.18
CA SER A 30 -14.01 -3.81 -3.97
C SER A 30 -13.74 -3.15 -5.31
N PHE A 31 -14.73 -2.42 -5.83
CA PHE A 31 -14.61 -1.71 -7.10
C PHE A 31 -13.76 -0.45 -6.89
N TYR A 32 -12.63 -0.41 -7.59
CA TYR A 32 -11.84 0.79 -7.74
C TYR A 32 -12.18 1.46 -9.08
N LEU A 33 -12.42 2.76 -9.05
CA LEU A 33 -12.61 3.59 -10.23
C LEU A 33 -11.26 4.18 -10.66
N GLY A 34 -10.50 3.43 -11.47
CA GLY A 34 -9.36 4.00 -12.18
C GLY A 34 -8.37 2.99 -12.75
N ASP A 35 -7.15 3.47 -13.01
CA ASP A 35 -6.13 2.74 -13.77
C ASP A 35 -5.52 1.55 -12.98
N GLY A 36 -5.89 0.34 -13.38
CA GLY A 36 -5.42 -0.91 -12.77
C GLY A 36 -3.92 -1.15 -12.92
N ASP A 37 -3.27 -0.57 -13.93
CA ASP A 37 -1.81 -0.66 -14.11
C ASP A 37 -1.08 0.20 -13.09
N ARG A 38 -1.60 1.39 -12.79
CA ARG A 38 -1.04 2.26 -11.74
C ARG A 38 -1.21 1.66 -10.36
N VAL A 39 -2.35 1.04 -10.09
CA VAL A 39 -2.57 0.29 -8.84
C VAL A 39 -1.55 -0.84 -8.70
N ARG A 40 -1.34 -1.63 -9.76
CA ARG A 40 -0.33 -2.70 -9.76
C ARG A 40 1.07 -2.14 -9.52
N GLN A 41 1.41 -1.01 -10.15
CA GLN A 41 2.70 -0.34 -9.97
C GLN A 41 2.92 0.10 -8.51
N ILE A 42 1.90 0.69 -7.87
CA ILE A 42 1.95 1.05 -6.44
C ILE A 42 2.17 -0.21 -5.60
N LEU A 43 1.37 -1.27 -5.81
CA LEU A 43 1.47 -2.51 -5.05
C LEU A 43 2.84 -3.18 -5.18
N VAL A 44 3.41 -3.26 -6.39
CA VAL A 44 4.75 -3.84 -6.60
C VAL A 44 5.80 -3.08 -5.80
N VAL A 45 5.74 -1.75 -5.76
CA VAL A 45 6.65 -0.95 -4.94
C VAL A 45 6.49 -1.28 -3.45
N LEU A 46 5.26 -1.30 -2.95
CA LEU A 46 4.98 -1.55 -1.53
C LEU A 46 5.40 -2.97 -1.12
N LEU A 47 5.04 -3.98 -1.92
CA LEU A 47 5.41 -5.38 -1.71
C LEU A 47 6.93 -5.58 -1.75
N SER A 48 7.61 -4.97 -2.73
CA SER A 48 9.08 -5.04 -2.81
C SER A 48 9.74 -4.44 -1.59
N ASN A 49 9.21 -3.33 -1.05
CA ASN A 49 9.68 -2.77 0.20
C ASN A 49 9.41 -3.71 1.39
N GLY A 50 8.20 -4.25 1.51
CA GLY A 50 7.85 -5.21 2.55
C GLY A 50 8.82 -6.40 2.56
N LEU A 51 9.08 -7.01 1.40
CA LEU A 51 10.04 -8.10 1.29
C LEU A 51 11.47 -7.69 1.66
N LYS A 52 11.92 -6.53 1.16
CA LYS A 52 13.28 -6.04 1.39
C LYS A 52 13.55 -5.80 2.88
N PHE A 53 12.53 -5.34 3.62
CA PHE A 53 12.67 -4.92 5.01
C PHE A 53 12.19 -5.96 6.03
N THR A 54 11.67 -7.10 5.57
CA THR A 54 11.30 -8.25 6.40
C THR A 54 12.41 -9.28 6.40
N GLU A 55 12.72 -9.85 7.57
CA GLU A 55 13.70 -10.95 7.67
C GLU A 55 13.07 -12.29 7.24
N PRO A 56 13.87 -13.29 6.83
CA PRO A 56 13.36 -14.63 6.52
C PRO A 56 12.52 -15.20 7.67
N GLY A 57 11.38 -15.80 7.35
CA GLY A 57 10.36 -16.27 8.29
C GLY A 57 9.29 -15.23 8.65
N GLY A 58 9.43 -13.98 8.19
CA GLY A 58 8.40 -12.95 8.38
C GLY A 58 7.27 -13.00 7.35
N THR A 59 6.35 -12.05 7.46
CA THR A 59 5.11 -12.02 6.66
C THR A 59 4.86 -10.64 6.07
N VAL A 60 4.36 -10.61 4.83
CA VAL A 60 3.79 -9.43 4.19
C VAL A 60 2.34 -9.73 3.81
N VAL A 61 1.40 -8.94 4.31
CA VAL A 61 -0.04 -9.10 4.11
C VAL A 61 -0.56 -7.99 3.20
N VAL A 62 -1.28 -8.36 2.14
CA VAL A 62 -2.04 -7.42 1.31
C VAL A 62 -3.51 -7.46 1.69
N SER A 63 -4.10 -6.31 2.01
CA SER A 63 -5.54 -6.19 2.24
C SER A 63 -6.15 -5.01 1.49
N CYS A 64 -7.45 -5.07 1.23
CA CYS A 64 -8.17 -3.97 0.60
C CYS A 64 -9.58 -3.84 1.16
N GLY A 65 -10.20 -2.69 0.92
CA GLY A 65 -11.58 -2.44 1.31
C GLY A 65 -12.00 -1.02 1.02
N THR A 66 -13.22 -0.68 1.42
CA THR A 66 -13.77 0.68 1.34
C THR A 66 -13.90 1.28 2.74
N SER A 67 -13.82 2.61 2.83
CA SER A 67 -14.04 3.33 4.06
C SER A 67 -14.66 4.69 3.78
N PRO A 68 -15.69 5.12 4.54
CA PRO A 68 -16.26 6.46 4.41
C PRO A 68 -15.27 7.54 4.87
N ALA A 69 -14.35 7.19 5.76
CA ALA A 69 -13.34 8.06 6.33
C ALA A 69 -11.93 7.55 6.03
N ARG A 70 -10.99 8.48 5.90
CA ARG A 70 -9.56 8.18 5.74
C ARG A 70 -8.86 8.08 7.10
N ASP A 71 -7.64 7.56 7.10
CA ASP A 71 -6.73 7.77 8.24
C ASP A 71 -6.27 9.23 8.31
N GLY A 72 -5.87 9.69 9.52
CA GLY A 72 -5.68 11.11 9.83
C GLY A 72 -4.64 11.85 8.98
N ASP A 73 -3.66 11.15 8.41
CA ASP A 73 -2.53 11.76 7.70
C ASP A 73 -2.70 11.82 6.18
N ALA A 74 -3.70 11.14 5.61
CA ALA A 74 -3.93 11.14 4.17
C ALA A 74 -4.44 12.51 3.67
N LYS A 75 -3.77 13.07 2.65
CA LYS A 75 -4.16 14.34 2.01
C LYS A 75 -4.97 14.06 0.75
N LEU A 76 -6.29 13.94 0.91
CA LEU A 76 -7.21 13.53 -0.16
C LEU A 76 -8.02 14.71 -0.72
N ALA A 77 -8.28 14.69 -2.02
CA ALA A 77 -8.84 15.83 -2.76
C ALA A 77 -10.37 16.01 -2.60
N ALA A 78 -11.09 15.00 -2.08
CA ALA A 78 -12.56 15.00 -2.02
C ALA A 78 -13.10 14.48 -0.66
N ALA A 79 -14.43 14.42 -0.52
CA ALA A 79 -15.08 13.60 0.49
C ALA A 79 -15.25 12.16 -0.06
N GLY A 80 -15.35 11.17 0.83
CA GLY A 80 -15.44 9.75 0.46
C GLY A 80 -16.72 9.36 -0.31
N PRO A 81 -16.88 8.07 -0.66
CA PRO A 81 -16.13 6.93 -0.13
C PRO A 81 -14.72 6.77 -0.70
N TRP A 82 -13.83 6.18 0.09
CA TRP A 82 -12.46 5.85 -0.30
C TRP A 82 -12.28 4.35 -0.41
N THR A 83 -11.51 3.91 -1.38
CA THR A 83 -10.95 2.56 -1.43
C THR A 83 -9.53 2.61 -0.89
N PHE A 84 -9.16 1.62 -0.07
CA PHE A 84 -7.78 1.48 0.42
C PHE A 84 -7.16 0.18 -0.05
N LEU A 85 -5.85 0.22 -0.26
CA LEU A 85 -4.96 -0.94 -0.42
C LEU A 85 -3.89 -0.84 0.66
N ARG A 86 -3.76 -1.89 1.47
CA ARG A 86 -2.79 -1.97 2.55
C ARG A 86 -1.78 -3.05 2.27
N VAL A 87 -0.52 -2.73 2.55
CA VAL A 87 0.58 -3.68 2.63
C VAL A 87 1.18 -3.58 4.02
N GLU A 88 1.06 -4.65 4.79
CA GLU A 88 1.54 -4.78 6.16
C GLU A 88 2.70 -5.76 6.20
N ASP A 89 3.85 -5.34 6.71
CA ASP A 89 5.03 -6.20 6.87
C ASP A 89 5.37 -6.38 8.35
N THR A 90 6.05 -7.47 8.69
CA THR A 90 6.62 -7.75 10.03
C THR A 90 8.11 -7.38 10.09
N GLY A 91 8.52 -6.37 9.33
CA GLY A 91 9.91 -5.99 9.16
C GLY A 91 10.46 -5.11 10.28
N ILE A 92 11.55 -4.41 9.98
CA ILE A 92 12.27 -3.57 10.94
C ILE A 92 11.48 -2.35 11.46
N GLY A 93 10.37 -2.01 10.83
CA GLY A 93 9.61 -0.81 11.12
C GLY A 93 10.35 0.50 10.80
N ILE A 94 9.70 1.62 11.08
CA ILE A 94 10.11 2.98 10.76
C ILE A 94 9.84 3.86 12.00
N PRO A 95 10.79 4.70 12.43
CA PRO A 95 10.55 5.72 13.45
C PRO A 95 9.42 6.67 13.03
N ALA A 96 8.55 7.04 13.98
CA ALA A 96 7.50 8.03 13.73
C ALA A 96 8.03 9.35 13.15
N ALA A 97 9.22 9.78 13.59
CA ALA A 97 9.89 10.99 13.08
C ALA A 97 10.24 10.92 11.58
N ALA A 98 10.29 9.72 10.99
CA ALA A 98 10.66 9.50 9.60
C ALA A 98 9.45 9.28 8.67
N PHE A 99 8.21 9.23 9.17
CA PHE A 99 7.02 8.92 8.34
C PHE A 99 6.81 9.87 7.17
N SER A 100 7.12 11.16 7.33
CA SER A 100 7.04 12.10 6.22
C SER A 100 8.22 11.93 5.25
N ALA A 101 9.42 11.74 5.79
CA ALA A 101 10.67 11.70 5.04
C ALA A 101 10.80 10.44 4.16
N VAL A 102 10.19 9.30 4.53
CA VAL A 102 10.23 8.06 3.70
C VAL A 102 9.59 8.23 2.33
N PHE A 103 8.80 9.28 2.12
CA PHE A 103 8.20 9.62 0.82
C PHE A 103 8.99 10.66 0.04
N GLU A 104 10.08 11.19 0.59
CA GLU A 104 10.95 12.14 -0.11
C GLU A 104 11.92 11.40 -1.05
N PRO A 105 12.15 11.90 -2.28
CA PRO A 105 13.09 11.30 -3.19
C PRO A 105 14.50 11.20 -2.59
N PHE A 106 15.15 10.06 -2.79
CA PHE A 106 16.52 9.78 -2.35
C PHE A 106 16.72 9.70 -0.82
N VAL A 107 15.65 9.79 -0.03
CA VAL A 107 15.73 9.60 1.42
C VAL A 107 15.75 8.12 1.76
N GLN A 108 16.67 7.75 2.65
CA GLN A 108 16.75 6.42 3.26
C GLN A 108 16.81 6.60 4.77
N VAL A 109 15.97 5.85 5.48
CA VAL A 109 15.95 5.90 6.94
C VAL A 109 17.04 4.98 7.47
N ASP A 110 18.02 5.57 8.14
CA ASP A 110 19.12 4.88 8.82
C ASP A 110 18.62 4.27 10.15
N ALA A 111 17.81 3.22 10.06
CA ALA A 111 17.40 2.43 11.21
C ALA A 111 18.51 1.43 11.57
N GLY A 112 19.69 1.90 12.02
CA GLY A 112 20.75 1.18 12.76
C GLY A 112 21.41 -0.08 12.14
N ASN A 113 20.77 -0.74 11.19
CA ASN A 113 21.07 -2.05 10.61
C ASN A 113 20.73 -2.09 9.09
N THR A 114 20.18 -1.00 8.53
CA THR A 114 19.73 -0.86 7.13
C THR A 114 20.84 -0.61 6.12
N ARG A 115 22.09 -0.36 6.55
CA ARG A 115 23.23 -0.07 5.65
C ARG A 115 23.52 -1.19 4.63
N LYS A 116 22.96 -2.40 4.82
CA LYS A 116 23.08 -3.55 3.91
C LYS A 116 21.90 -3.73 2.94
N ARG A 117 20.75 -3.08 3.16
CA ARG A 117 19.52 -3.24 2.38
C ARG A 117 19.41 -2.08 1.38
N GLY A 118 20.26 -2.08 0.35
CA GLY A 118 20.40 -0.99 -0.64
C GLY A 118 19.12 -0.63 -1.41
N GLY A 119 19.12 0.51 -2.09
CA GLY A 119 18.01 1.03 -2.90
C GLY A 119 18.28 2.48 -3.34
N THR A 120 17.40 3.09 -4.13
CA THR A 120 17.56 4.50 -4.56
C THR A 120 16.79 5.49 -3.69
N GLY A 121 15.94 5.02 -2.77
CA GLY A 121 15.00 5.88 -2.02
C GLY A 121 13.89 6.46 -2.89
N LEU A 122 13.73 6.01 -4.15
CA LEU A 122 12.79 6.61 -5.09
C LEU A 122 11.41 5.92 -5.11
N GLY A 123 11.34 4.65 -4.69
CA GLY A 123 10.14 3.82 -4.84
C GLY A 123 8.91 4.42 -4.17
N LEU A 124 8.97 4.69 -2.86
CA LEU A 124 7.84 5.25 -2.11
C LEU A 124 7.43 6.65 -2.58
N ALA A 125 8.41 7.47 -2.99
CA ALA A 125 8.14 8.78 -3.58
C ALA A 125 7.32 8.65 -4.88
N ILE A 126 7.72 7.73 -5.78
CA ILE A 126 6.98 7.43 -7.01
C ILE A 126 5.58 6.89 -6.69
N ALA A 127 5.47 5.93 -5.77
CA ALA A 127 4.18 5.34 -5.42
C ALA A 127 3.21 6.39 -4.85
N ARG A 128 3.71 7.30 -4.00
CA ARG A 128 2.91 8.40 -3.44
C ARG A 128 2.49 9.40 -4.52
N GLU A 129 3.38 9.75 -5.44
CA GLU A 129 3.05 10.64 -6.56
C GLU A 129 2.00 10.00 -7.48
N LEU A 130 2.10 8.70 -7.78
CA LEU A 130 1.10 7.98 -8.55
C LEU A 130 -0.27 8.01 -7.85
N ALA A 131 -0.32 7.68 -6.55
CA ALA A 131 -1.56 7.73 -5.78
C ALA A 131 -2.19 9.13 -5.79
N ARG A 132 -1.39 10.18 -5.63
CA ARG A 132 -1.84 11.58 -5.69
C ARG A 132 -2.38 11.99 -7.06
N ARG A 133 -1.73 11.56 -8.15
CA ARG A 133 -2.24 11.76 -9.51
C ARG A 133 -3.57 11.08 -9.76
N MET A 134 -3.85 10.00 -9.02
CA MET A 134 -5.13 9.29 -9.04
C MET A 134 -6.18 9.91 -8.09
N GLY A 135 -5.92 11.10 -7.53
CA GLY A 135 -6.82 11.78 -6.59
C GLY A 135 -6.75 11.26 -5.15
N GLY A 136 -5.76 10.40 -4.87
CA GLY A 136 -5.54 9.71 -3.61
C GLY A 136 -4.34 10.24 -2.81
N ASP A 137 -3.82 9.42 -1.89
CA ASP A 137 -2.53 9.62 -1.21
C ASP A 137 -1.97 8.27 -0.73
N LEU A 138 -0.70 8.26 -0.32
CA LEU A 138 -0.05 7.11 0.31
C LEU A 138 0.39 7.50 1.73
N THR A 139 0.00 6.71 2.73
CA THR A 139 0.32 6.92 4.14
C THR A 139 1.06 5.71 4.72
N VAL A 140 1.70 5.90 5.88
CA VAL A 140 2.38 4.84 6.61
C VAL A 140 2.06 4.93 8.10
N ARG A 141 1.88 3.77 8.73
CA ARG A 141 1.94 3.58 10.19
C ARG A 141 2.96 2.50 10.47
N SER A 142 3.79 2.67 11.49
CA SER A 142 4.85 1.70 11.80
C SER A 142 5.31 1.82 13.24
N VAL A 143 5.84 0.73 13.77
CA VAL A 143 6.55 0.70 15.05
C VAL A 143 7.90 0.04 14.80
N GLU A 144 8.98 0.67 15.26
CA GLU A 144 10.34 0.12 15.13
C GLU A 144 10.41 -1.28 15.76
N GLY A 145 10.90 -2.24 14.99
CA GLY A 145 11.00 -3.64 15.38
C GLY A 145 9.72 -4.47 15.22
N GLU A 146 8.57 -3.86 14.92
CA GLU A 146 7.29 -4.57 14.75
C GLU A 146 6.76 -4.57 13.31
N GLY A 147 7.31 -3.70 12.45
CA GLY A 147 6.99 -3.65 11.03
C GLY A 147 6.22 -2.40 10.61
N SER A 148 5.77 -2.38 9.36
CA SER A 148 5.13 -1.21 8.74
C SER A 148 3.83 -1.55 8.03
N CYS A 149 2.89 -0.61 8.02
CA CYS A 149 1.65 -0.66 7.29
C CYS A 149 1.59 0.54 6.35
N PHE A 150 1.76 0.30 5.05
CA PHE A 150 1.55 1.30 4.01
C PHE A 150 0.12 1.23 3.51
N THR A 151 -0.58 2.37 3.47
CA THR A 151 -1.97 2.46 2.97
C THR A 151 -2.04 3.40 1.78
N ALA A 152 -2.34 2.86 0.60
CA ALA A 152 -2.71 3.65 -0.57
C ALA A 152 -4.21 3.91 -0.52
N TRP A 153 -4.58 5.19 -0.40
CA TRP A 153 -5.95 5.67 -0.44
C TRP A 153 -6.27 6.15 -1.84
N LEU A 154 -7.38 5.68 -2.41
CA LEU A 154 -7.82 6.00 -3.77
C LEU A 154 -9.33 6.33 -3.76
N PRO A 155 -9.81 7.21 -4.65
CA PRO A 155 -11.24 7.46 -4.78
C PRO A 155 -12.02 6.16 -4.98
N GLY A 156 -13.03 5.94 -4.15
CA GLY A 156 -13.94 4.80 -4.30
C GLY A 156 -15.00 5.09 -5.35
N ALA A 157 -15.62 4.03 -5.90
CA ALA A 157 -16.92 4.20 -6.53
C ALA A 157 -17.92 4.68 -5.47
N ALA A 158 -18.71 5.70 -5.79
CA ALA A 158 -19.93 5.94 -5.00
C ALA A 158 -20.71 4.63 -4.95
N PRO A 159 -21.35 4.26 -3.82
CA PRO A 159 -22.31 3.17 -3.84
C PRO A 159 -23.30 3.53 -4.95
N GLN A 160 -23.42 2.66 -5.95
CA GLN A 160 -24.51 2.81 -6.89
C GLN A 160 -25.75 2.71 -6.02
N GLU A 161 -26.50 3.80 -5.86
CA GLU A 161 -27.85 3.68 -5.35
C GLU A 161 -28.55 2.79 -6.37
N ASP A 162 -28.71 1.52 -6.02
CA ASP A 162 -29.56 0.62 -6.77
C ASP A 162 -30.91 1.34 -6.83
N GLY A 163 -31.25 1.83 -8.02
CA GLY A 163 -32.51 2.51 -8.30
C GLY A 163 -33.65 1.55 -8.02
N ALA A 164 -34.08 1.51 -6.76
CA ALA A 164 -35.19 0.74 -6.30
C ALA A 164 -36.49 1.45 -6.68
N GLY A 165 -37.00 1.12 -7.87
CA GLY A 165 -38.42 1.23 -8.27
C GLY A 165 -38.99 2.67 -8.37
N THR A 166 -40.02 2.95 -9.15
CA THR A 166 -41.02 2.10 -9.79
C THR A 166 -41.64 2.90 -10.94
N ASP A 167 -42.07 2.16 -11.97
CA ASP A 167 -42.93 2.57 -13.08
C ASP A 167 -43.96 3.67 -12.77
N GLN A 168 -44.18 4.54 -13.76
CA GLN A 168 -45.49 5.11 -14.08
C GLN A 168 -45.86 4.73 -15.51
#